data_AF-A0A536VYR7-F1
#
_entry.id   AF-A0A536VYR7-F1
#
_cell.length_a   1.000
_cell.length_b   1.000
_cell.length_c   1.000
_cell.angle_alpha   90.00
_cell.angle_beta   90.00
_cell.angle_gamma   90.00
#
_symmetry.space_group_name_H-M   'P 1'
#
loop_
_entity.id
_entity.type
_entity.pdbx_description
1 polymer ?
#
loop_
_entity_poly.entity_id
_entity_poly.type
_entity_poly.pdbx_seq_one_letter_code
_entity_poly.pdbx_strand_id
1 'polypeptide(L)'
;SETMSPGSISSLSLSDAIAFRVKFRTEPPPRARLYWRGPVLSDFDGLTWRVGLPQLRRSMSVESAGPPFDYEVTLEPHNHNWMFALEMPARIP
;
A
#
# COMPACT_ATOMS: atom_id res chain seq x y z
N SER A 1 7.80 5.58 -7.83
CA SER A 1 8.21 4.80 -9.02
C SER A 1 7.19 3.70 -9.26
N GLU A 2 6.96 3.32 -10.52
CA GLU A 2 6.12 2.17 -10.91
C GLU A 2 6.95 0.91 -11.17
N THR A 3 8.23 0.95 -10.81
CA THR A 3 9.20 -0.13 -11.00
C THR A 3 10.03 -0.37 -9.73
N MET A 4 10.53 -1.59 -9.57
CA MET A 4 11.44 -1.97 -8.49
C MET A 4 12.45 -3.01 -8.97
N SER A 5 13.73 -2.77 -8.71
CA SER A 5 14.82 -3.71 -8.93
C SER A 5 15.56 -3.94 -7.60
N PRO A 6 16.37 -5.00 -7.46
CA PRO A 6 17.25 -5.16 -6.30
C PRO A 6 18.06 -3.89 -6.04
N GLY A 7 18.00 -3.38 -4.80
CA GLY A 7 18.67 -2.14 -4.41
C GLY A 7 17.85 -0.86 -4.60
N SER A 8 16.74 -0.85 -5.36
CA SER A 8 15.92 0.36 -5.56
C SER A 8 15.31 0.90 -4.25
N ILE A 9 15.03 0.02 -3.29
CA ILE A 9 14.44 0.39 -1.98
C ILE A 9 15.49 1.01 -1.04
N SER A 10 16.79 0.81 -1.29
CA SER A 10 17.85 1.33 -0.40
C SER A 10 17.81 2.86 -0.29
N SER A 11 17.60 3.55 -1.42
CA SER A 11 17.45 5.00 -1.47
C SER A 11 16.25 5.52 -0.66
N LEU A 12 15.14 4.77 -0.63
CA LEU A 12 13.95 5.13 0.15
C LEU A 12 14.20 5.00 1.65
N SER A 13 14.97 3.99 2.06
CA SER A 13 15.33 3.79 3.48
C SER A 13 16.25 4.88 4.03
N LEU A 14 16.92 5.64 3.16
CA LEU A 14 17.80 6.75 3.51
C LEU A 14 17.09 8.11 3.49
N SER A 15 15.81 8.15 3.12
CA SER A 15 15.02 9.35 3.03
C SER A 15 14.17 9.56 4.29
N ASP A 16 14.33 10.71 4.93
CA ASP A 16 13.47 11.15 6.05
C ASP A 16 12.18 11.85 5.59
N ALA A 17 11.92 11.86 4.28
CA ALA A 17 10.69 12.44 3.74
C ALA A 17 9.45 11.67 4.24
N ILE A 18 8.46 12.41 4.71
CA ILE A 18 7.19 11.83 5.18
C ILE A 18 6.42 11.29 3.98
N ALA A 19 6.10 9.99 4.00
CA ALA A 19 5.26 9.38 2.97
C ALA A 19 3.77 9.65 3.22
N PHE A 20 3.31 9.39 4.45
CA PHE A 20 1.93 9.64 4.89
C PHE A 20 1.86 9.64 6.42
N ARG A 21 0.74 10.15 6.94
CA ARG A 21 0.37 10.07 8.36
C ARG A 21 -0.92 9.28 8.51
N VAL A 22 -1.07 8.62 9.65
CA VAL A 22 -2.26 7.82 9.97
C VAL A 22 -2.78 8.19 11.35
N LYS A 23 -4.10 8.33 11.44
CA LYS A 23 -4.81 8.50 12.71
C LYS A 23 -5.84 7.38 12.86
N PHE A 24 -5.64 6.50 13.84
CA PHE A 24 -6.63 5.48 14.20
C PHE A 24 -7.74 6.12 15.04
N ARG A 25 -8.99 5.67 14.83
CA ARG A 25 -10.13 6.09 15.67
C ARG A 25 -10.12 5.43 17.06
N THR A 26 -9.50 4.26 17.16
CA THR A 26 -9.33 3.47 18.38
C THR A 26 -7.85 3.20 18.63
N GLU A 27 -7.54 2.33 19.60
CA GLU A 27 -6.18 1.85 19.83
C GLU A 27 -5.57 1.29 18.52
N PRO A 28 -4.35 1.72 18.13
CA PRO A 28 -3.67 1.18 16.97
C PRO A 28 -3.40 -0.33 17.10
N PRO A 29 -3.43 -1.09 15.99
CA PRO A 29 -3.08 -2.49 16.04
C PRO A 29 -1.58 -2.69 16.35
N PRO A 30 -1.17 -3.89 16.80
CA PRO A 30 0.23 -4.22 17.00
C PRO A 30 1.07 -3.95 15.74
N ARG A 31 2.31 -3.52 15.91
CA ARG A 31 3.22 -3.13 14.80
C ARG A 31 3.32 -4.18 13.68
N ALA A 32 3.25 -5.47 14.03
CA ALA A 32 3.28 -6.57 13.07
C ALA A 32 2.09 -6.58 12.09
N ARG A 33 0.97 -5.92 12.43
CA ARG A 33 -0.21 -5.79 11.57
C ARG A 33 -0.22 -4.48 10.77
N LEU A 34 0.78 -3.60 10.93
CA LEU A 34 0.89 -2.32 10.22
C LEU A 34 1.59 -2.48 8.87
N TYR A 35 1.18 -3.46 8.08
CA TYR A 35 1.66 -3.61 6.71
C TYR A 35 0.84 -2.73 5.77
N TRP A 36 1.41 -1.58 5.40
CA TRP A 36 0.79 -0.61 4.51
C TRP A 36 1.02 -1.02 3.06
N ARG A 37 0.00 -1.65 2.47
CA ARG A 37 0.06 -2.15 1.10
C ARG A 37 0.04 -0.98 0.12
N GLY A 38 1.08 -0.90 -0.71
CA GLY A 38 1.14 -0.03 -1.88
C GLY A 38 0.74 -0.78 -3.17
N PRO A 39 1.17 -0.31 -4.35
CA PRO A 39 0.89 -1.00 -5.60
C PRO A 39 1.55 -2.39 -5.64
N VAL A 40 0.88 -3.34 -6.28
CA VAL A 40 1.44 -4.67 -6.55
C VAL A 40 2.18 -4.62 -7.87
N LEU A 41 3.48 -4.91 -7.83
CA LEU A 41 4.30 -5.07 -9.03
C LEU A 41 4.32 -6.56 -9.38
N SER A 42 3.55 -6.96 -10.40
CA SER A 42 3.37 -8.38 -10.77
C SER A 42 4.05 -8.76 -12.08
N ASP A 43 4.47 -7.77 -12.88
CA ASP A 43 5.18 -8.00 -14.14
C ASP A 43 6.70 -8.00 -13.89
N PHE A 44 7.36 -9.11 -14.21
CA PHE A 44 8.79 -9.31 -13.92
C PHE A 44 9.55 -9.73 -15.17
N ASP A 45 10.62 -9.00 -15.49
CA ASP A 45 11.43 -9.21 -16.71
C ASP A 45 12.74 -10.00 -16.47
N GLY A 46 12.96 -10.53 -15.26
CA GLY A 46 14.22 -11.17 -14.86
C GLY A 46 15.11 -10.30 -13.98
N LEU A 47 14.84 -8.99 -13.89
CA LEU A 47 15.58 -8.07 -13.00
C LEU A 47 14.67 -7.06 -12.29
N THR A 48 13.65 -6.57 -12.99
CA THR A 48 12.81 -5.45 -12.58
C THR A 48 11.35 -5.88 -12.53
N TRP A 49 10.71 -5.59 -11.42
CA TRP A 49 9.27 -5.68 -11.23
C TRP A 49 8.60 -4.38 -11.66
N ARG A 50 7.46 -4.47 -12.33
CA ARG A 50 6.63 -3.33 -12.77
C ARG A 50 5.17 -3.54 -12.41
N VAL A 51 4.41 -2.45 -12.38
CA VAL A 51 2.95 -2.52 -12.28
C VAL A 51 2.44 -3.33 -13.48
N GLY A 52 1.82 -4.48 -13.21
CA GLY A 52 1.23 -5.29 -14.26
C GLY A 52 -0.02 -4.63 -14.83
N LEU A 53 -0.47 -5.10 -16.00
CA LEU A 53 -1.74 -4.64 -16.59
C LEU A 53 -2.85 -4.77 -15.54
N PRO A 54 -3.70 -3.73 -15.35
CA PRO A 54 -4.77 -3.78 -14.37
C PRO A 54 -5.65 -4.97 -14.72
N GLN A 55 -5.66 -5.98 -13.84
CA GLN A 55 -6.66 -7.03 -13.94
C GLN A 55 -8.01 -6.34 -13.77
N LEU A 56 -8.73 -6.18 -14.88
CA LEU A 56 -10.14 -5.75 -14.90
C LEU A 56 -10.80 -6.39 -13.70
N ARG A 57 -11.29 -5.55 -12.78
CA ARG A 57 -11.81 -5.93 -11.47
C ARG A 57 -12.78 -7.09 -11.63
N ARG A 58 -12.25 -8.31 -11.59
CA ARG A 58 -13.05 -9.52 -11.41
C ARG A 58 -13.75 -9.25 -10.09
N SER A 59 -15.04 -9.54 -10.01
CA SER A 59 -15.79 -9.44 -8.76
C SER A 59 -15.07 -10.31 -7.73
N MET A 60 -14.18 -9.71 -6.95
CA MET A 60 -13.46 -10.38 -5.87
C MET A 60 -14.41 -10.35 -4.68
N SER A 61 -15.00 -11.49 -4.37
CA SER A 61 -15.64 -11.70 -3.08
C SER A 61 -14.53 -11.87 -2.05
N VAL A 62 -14.31 -10.84 -1.24
CA VAL A 62 -13.40 -10.90 -0.09
C VAL A 62 -14.26 -11.10 1.15
N GLU A 63 -14.06 -12.20 1.85
CA GLU A 63 -14.63 -12.38 3.19
C GLU A 63 -13.71 -11.72 4.21
N SER A 64 -14.27 -10.87 5.07
CA SER A 64 -13.51 -10.20 6.11
C SER A 64 -13.28 -11.16 7.28
N ALA A 65 -12.00 -11.41 7.60
CA ALA A 65 -11.61 -12.19 8.76
C ALA A 65 -11.41 -11.29 9.98
N GLY A 66 -12.52 -10.96 10.67
CA GLY A 66 -12.50 -10.24 11.95
C GLY A 66 -12.91 -8.77 11.86
N PRO A 67 -12.75 -8.01 12.97
CA PRO A 67 -13.20 -6.63 13.04
C PRO A 67 -12.35 -5.72 12.13
N PRO A 68 -12.97 -4.73 11.45
CA PRO A 68 -12.25 -3.76 10.64
C PRO A 68 -11.46 -2.77 11.51
N PHE A 69 -10.44 -2.15 10.91
CA PHE A 69 -9.73 -1.01 11.49
C PHE A 69 -10.23 0.29 10.87
N ASP A 70 -10.71 1.20 11.71
CA ASP A 70 -11.11 2.54 11.30
C ASP A 70 -9.96 3.53 11.51
N TYR A 71 -9.49 4.12 10.41
CA TYR A 71 -8.39 5.07 10.41
C TYR A 71 -8.51 6.08 9.27
N GLU A 72 -7.87 7.22 9.47
CA GLU A 72 -7.74 8.29 8.49
C GLU A 72 -6.29 8.36 8.00
N VAL A 73 -6.12 8.50 6.69
CA VAL A 73 -4.81 8.65 6.04
C VAL A 73 -4.67 10.07 5.52
N THR A 74 -3.58 10.74 5.87
CA THR A 74 -3.15 11.99 5.24
C THR A 74 -1.93 11.69 4.38
N LEU A 75 -2.09 11.82 3.07
CA LEU A 75 -1.10 11.44 2.08
C LEU A 75 -0.38 12.70 1.58
N GLU A 76 0.95 12.71 1.66
CA GLU A 76 1.74 13.79 1.07
C GLU A 76 1.73 13.66 -0.47
N PRO A 77 1.85 14.77 -1.23
CA PRO A 77 1.90 14.71 -2.68
C PRO A 77 3.05 13.82 -3.18
N HIS A 78 2.73 12.68 -3.80
CA HIS A 78 3.72 11.71 -4.30
C HIS A 78 3.59 11.42 -5.80
N ASN A 79 2.80 12.22 -6.53
CA ASN A 79 2.63 12.17 -8.00
C ASN A 79 2.26 10.78 -8.56
N HIS A 80 1.51 9.98 -7.80
CA HIS A 80 0.96 8.70 -8.26
C HIS A 80 -0.54 8.58 -7.93
N ASN A 81 -1.24 7.70 -8.65
CA ASN A 81 -2.69 7.50 -8.58
C ASN A 81 -3.14 6.34 -7.66
N TRP A 82 -2.27 5.96 -6.71
CA TRP A 82 -2.52 4.88 -5.75
C TRP A 82 -2.34 5.39 -4.32
N MET A 83 -2.96 4.71 -3.36
CA MET A 83 -2.91 5.05 -1.94
C MET A 83 -2.37 3.88 -1.13
N PHE A 84 -1.84 4.16 0.06
CA PHE A 84 -1.45 3.14 1.02
C PHE A 84 -2.63 2.80 1.94
N ALA A 85 -2.87 1.51 2.16
CA ALA A 85 -3.92 1.03 3.06
C ALA A 85 -3.48 -0.24 3.81
N LEU A 86 -4.10 -0.51 4.95
CA LEU A 86 -3.99 -1.81 5.61
C LEU A 86 -4.72 -2.87 4.77
N GLU A 87 -3.98 -3.91 4.39
CA GLU A 87 -4.41 -5.14 3.70
C GLU A 87 -5.47 -4.97 2.60
N MET A 88 -6.74 -4.82 2.98
CA MET A 88 -7.91 -4.66 2.10
C MET A 88 -8.82 -3.54 2.61
N PRO A 89 -8.95 -2.41 1.88
CA PRO A 89 -9.89 -1.36 2.25
C PRO A 89 -11.33 -1.81 1.97
N ALA A 90 -12.15 -1.95 3.02
CA ALA A 90 -13.56 -2.35 2.90
C ALA A 90 -14.47 -1.19 2.43
N ARG A 91 -14.08 0.05 2.71
CA ARG A 91 -14.79 1.27 2.31
C ARG A 91 -13.77 2.37 2.02
N ILE A 92 -13.97 3.06 0.90
CA ILE A 92 -13.25 4.28 0.49
C ILE A 92 -14.32 5.40 0.47
N PRO A 93 -13.99 6.67 0.79
CA PRO A 93 -14.93 7.78 0.67
C PRO A 93 -15.62 7.87 -0.69
#